data_AF-W2SJJ5-F1
#
_entry.id   AF-W2SJJ5-F1
#
_cell.length_a   1.000
_cell.length_b   1.000
_cell.length_c   1.000
_cell.angle_alpha   90.00
_cell.angle_beta   90.00
_cell.angle_gamma   90.00
#
_symmetry.space_group_name_H-M   'P 1'
#
loop_
_entity.id
_entity.type
_entity.pdbx_description
1 polymer ?
#
loop_
_entity_poly.entity_id
_entity_poly.type
_entity_poly.pdbx_seq_one_letter_code
_entity_poly.pdbx_strand_id
1 'polypeptide(L)'
;MRKTTEQKQMELRSIMTEKELLKTRLEDLENDYESYKSRARYVLEQKAQSSTEQLHLQLDLSAANDAILELKQSLDVLQFAHDGVLKEARRDRMLREKAETAVRVAKTQTVEILDQIASVREELFNSNVMLKDRINECVAYQRQISDMEKKMRNENKENAQIIQTLKEDIAKRERVESDLTCEVKKAKKRYQQAMNMLEDWKNLRSRPSSADAAPQTSANERLAELPPVSAAEAALKASVYTSVEPEIQEETLEEILFGEAAGSREPCSENAFTMTSVPILTEEIERLNKNLQHARELLNETEATNATLVDQSRLLKEEIRRLQRNEQRLCHVENTEYLKNIIMKFLSPERVSGERQQLIPILSTMLQLSPEEVENLNRTAAEDGPAGHESDNSWGSFLRWGRLN
;
A
#
# COMPACT_ATOMS: atom_id res chain seq x y z
N MET A 1 154.50 68.01 29.73
CA MET A 1 154.58 66.71 29.01
C MET A 1 153.76 65.63 29.71
N ARG A 2 154.22 64.94 30.77
CA ARG A 2 153.44 63.85 31.40
C ARG A 2 152.02 64.25 31.86
N LYS A 3 151.88 65.32 32.66
CA LYS A 3 150.56 65.85 33.07
C LYS A 3 149.60 66.16 31.91
N THR A 4 150.11 66.70 30.80
CA THR A 4 149.29 67.04 29.62
C THR A 4 148.92 65.81 28.77
N THR A 5 149.64 64.69 28.88
CA THR A 5 149.19 63.40 28.31
C THR A 5 148.22 62.67 29.24
N GLU A 6 148.42 62.74 30.55
CA GLU A 6 147.52 62.16 31.56
C GLU A 6 146.14 62.82 31.52
N GLN A 7 146.08 64.15 31.45
CA GLN A 7 144.83 64.89 31.33
C GLN A 7 144.07 64.52 30.03
N LYS A 8 144.76 64.47 28.88
CA LYS A 8 144.13 64.06 27.61
C LYS A 8 143.68 62.60 27.60
N GLN A 9 144.34 61.70 28.34
CA GLN A 9 143.86 60.34 28.56
C GLN A 9 142.62 60.30 29.46
N MET A 10 142.50 61.22 30.43
CA MET A 10 141.32 61.35 31.29
C MET A 10 140.12 61.90 30.52
N GLU A 11 140.33 62.93 29.69
CA GLU A 11 139.34 63.48 28.76
C GLU A 11 138.87 62.41 27.74
N LEU A 12 139.79 61.66 27.13
CA LEU A 12 139.45 60.54 26.24
C LEU A 12 138.64 59.44 26.95
N ARG A 13 138.99 59.09 28.20
CA ARG A 13 138.20 58.13 29.00
C ARG A 13 136.79 58.66 29.27
N SER A 14 136.65 59.92 29.65
CA SER A 14 135.35 60.56 29.87
C SER A 14 134.47 60.50 28.60
N ILE A 15 135.03 60.86 27.45
CA ILE A 15 134.34 60.84 26.16
C ILE A 15 134.00 59.40 25.72
N MET A 16 134.83 58.40 26.04
CA MET A 16 134.48 56.99 25.81
C MET A 16 133.32 56.54 26.71
N THR A 17 133.34 56.84 28.01
CA THR A 17 132.23 56.49 28.91
C THR A 17 130.93 57.23 28.57
N GLU A 18 131.01 58.48 28.11
CA GLU A 18 129.86 59.24 27.63
C GLU A 18 129.30 58.66 26.32
N LYS A 19 130.17 58.26 25.38
CA LYS A 19 129.79 57.55 24.15
C LYS A 19 129.17 56.18 24.44
N GLU A 20 129.63 55.46 25.45
CA GLU A 20 129.07 54.19 25.90
C GLU A 20 127.70 54.38 26.56
N LEU A 21 127.54 55.39 27.42
CA LEU A 21 126.27 55.74 28.05
C LEU A 21 125.23 56.26 27.04
N LEU A 22 125.65 57.05 26.04
CA LEU A 22 124.78 57.49 24.94
C LEU A 22 124.39 56.33 24.02
N LYS A 23 125.26 55.32 23.82
CA LYS A 23 124.92 54.08 23.13
C LYS A 23 123.87 53.28 23.89
N THR A 24 124.10 52.98 25.17
CA THR A 24 123.11 52.23 25.96
C THR A 24 121.79 52.97 26.04
N ARG A 25 121.80 54.31 26.12
CA ARG A 25 120.57 55.11 26.12
C ARG A 25 119.86 55.15 24.76
N LEU A 26 120.59 54.98 23.66
CA LEU A 26 120.00 54.82 22.31
C LEU A 26 119.41 53.42 22.14
N GLU A 27 120.14 52.39 22.57
CA GLU A 27 119.68 50.99 22.61
C GLU A 27 118.43 50.84 23.50
N ASP A 28 118.37 51.49 24.67
CA ASP A 28 117.16 51.60 25.50
C ASP A 28 115.99 52.21 24.69
N LEU A 29 116.24 53.31 23.98
CA LEU A 29 115.20 54.05 23.26
C LEU A 29 114.68 53.28 22.05
N GLU A 30 115.54 52.50 21.38
CA GLU A 30 115.16 51.57 20.31
C GLU A 30 114.32 50.41 20.86
N ASN A 31 114.68 49.87 22.03
CA ASN A 31 113.88 48.85 22.73
C ASN A 31 112.51 49.39 23.20
N ASP A 32 112.46 50.60 23.76
CA ASP A 32 111.21 51.31 24.11
C ASP A 32 110.35 51.55 22.86
N TYR A 33 110.97 51.96 21.75
CA TYR A 33 110.29 52.23 20.48
C TYR A 33 109.72 50.96 19.83
N GLU A 34 110.50 49.88 19.72
CA GLU A 34 110.01 48.60 19.19
C GLU A 34 108.94 47.98 20.11
N SER A 35 109.05 48.17 21.44
CA SER A 35 108.01 47.80 22.39
C SER A 35 106.73 48.59 22.18
N TYR A 36 106.81 49.92 22.06
CA TYR A 36 105.67 50.79 21.76
C TYR A 36 105.02 50.46 20.42
N LYS A 37 105.82 50.29 19.36
CA LYS A 37 105.41 49.90 18.01
C LYS A 37 104.71 48.54 17.99
N SER A 38 105.20 47.57 18.77
CA SER A 38 104.55 46.26 18.93
C SER A 38 103.22 46.37 19.68
N ARG A 39 103.14 47.21 20.73
CA ARG A 39 101.90 47.47 21.48
C ARG A 39 100.87 48.22 20.64
N ALA A 40 101.31 49.20 19.84
CA ALA A 40 100.47 49.96 18.92
C ALA A 40 99.93 49.08 17.78
N ARG A 41 100.77 48.19 17.23
CA ARG A 41 100.34 47.14 16.29
C ARG A 41 99.28 46.24 16.92
N TYR A 42 99.53 45.70 18.11
CA TYR A 42 98.58 44.85 18.83
C TYR A 42 97.23 45.56 19.07
N VAL A 43 97.22 46.82 19.48
CA VAL A 43 95.97 47.60 19.69
C VAL A 43 95.25 47.89 18.37
N LEU A 44 95.98 48.19 17.28
CA LEU A 44 95.38 48.37 15.95
C LEU A 44 94.83 47.07 15.39
N GLU A 45 95.54 45.96 15.58
CA GLU A 45 95.14 44.61 15.17
C GLU A 45 93.94 44.11 15.96
N GLN A 46 93.94 44.27 17.29
CA GLN A 46 92.78 43.99 18.14
C GLN A 46 91.55 44.81 17.72
N LYS A 47 91.72 46.10 17.40
CA LYS A 47 90.64 46.97 16.92
C LYS A 47 90.14 46.56 15.52
N ALA A 48 91.03 46.10 14.64
CA ALA A 48 90.67 45.58 13.33
C ALA A 48 89.93 44.24 13.46
N GLN A 49 90.41 43.33 14.32
CA GLN A 49 89.76 42.05 14.64
C GLN A 49 88.36 42.29 15.21
N SER A 50 88.20 43.10 16.26
CA SER A 50 86.88 43.40 16.84
C SER A 50 85.93 44.08 15.85
N SER A 51 86.44 44.92 14.95
CA SER A 51 85.64 45.51 13.88
C SER A 51 85.24 44.50 12.80
N THR A 52 86.06 43.46 12.57
CA THR A 52 85.77 42.37 11.63
C THR A 52 84.77 41.39 12.23
N GLU A 53 84.91 41.07 13.52
CA GLU A 53 83.95 40.27 14.29
C GLU A 53 82.58 40.96 14.38
N GLN A 54 82.53 42.28 14.62
CA GLN A 54 81.26 43.02 14.56
C GLN A 54 80.60 42.97 13.17
N LEU A 55 81.39 43.11 12.10
CA LEU A 55 80.86 42.97 10.73
C LEU A 55 80.37 41.54 10.44
N HIS A 56 81.10 40.51 10.87
CA HIS A 56 80.70 39.11 10.71
C HIS A 56 79.40 38.81 11.46
N LEU A 57 79.31 39.21 12.75
CA LEU A 57 78.10 39.06 13.55
C LEU A 57 76.91 39.82 12.95
N GLN A 58 77.14 41.00 12.37
CA GLN A 58 76.10 41.78 11.71
C GLN A 58 75.61 41.13 10.40
N LEU A 59 76.52 40.47 9.67
CA LEU A 59 76.23 39.76 8.42
C LEU A 59 75.51 38.43 8.67
N ASP A 60 75.93 37.69 9.69
CA ASP A 60 75.24 36.49 10.20
C ASP A 60 73.84 36.84 10.72
N LEU A 61 73.70 37.98 11.42
CA LEU A 61 72.41 38.49 11.86
C LEU A 61 71.50 38.86 10.67
N SER A 62 72.01 39.45 9.58
CA SER A 62 71.21 39.66 8.36
C SER A 62 70.78 38.34 7.73
N ALA A 63 71.71 37.39 7.54
CA ALA A 63 71.39 36.09 6.96
C ALA A 63 70.36 35.30 7.78
N ALA A 64 70.42 35.39 9.11
CA ALA A 64 69.41 34.82 10.00
C ALA A 64 68.04 35.51 9.87
N ASN A 65 68.00 36.84 9.71
CA ASN A 65 66.75 37.57 9.47
C ASN A 65 66.14 37.24 8.10
N ASP A 66 66.96 37.11 7.06
CA ASP A 66 66.52 36.73 5.71
C ASP A 66 65.94 35.31 5.71
N ALA A 67 66.61 34.35 6.36
CA ALA A 67 66.09 33.00 6.56
C ALA A 67 64.77 32.98 7.37
N ILE A 68 64.62 33.87 8.36
CA ILE A 68 63.36 34.04 9.10
C ILE A 68 62.24 34.61 8.21
N LEU A 69 62.57 35.48 7.23
CA LEU A 69 61.60 36.00 6.27
C LEU A 69 61.18 34.94 5.25
N GLU A 70 62.12 34.14 4.72
CA GLU A 70 61.80 33.00 3.84
C GLU A 70 60.95 31.95 4.56
N LEU A 71 61.29 31.59 5.81
CA LEU A 71 60.50 30.67 6.62
C LEU A 71 59.07 31.19 6.86
N LYS A 72 58.89 32.49 7.15
CA LYS A 72 57.56 33.10 7.27
C LYS A 72 56.76 33.02 5.96
N GLN A 73 57.38 33.39 4.83
CA GLN A 73 56.72 33.30 3.52
C GLN A 73 56.30 31.85 3.17
N SER A 74 57.16 30.86 3.46
CA SER A 74 56.82 29.45 3.27
C SER A 74 55.68 28.99 4.19
N LEU A 75 55.65 29.48 5.44
CA LEU A 75 54.58 29.20 6.40
C LEU A 75 53.24 29.78 5.93
N ASP A 76 53.22 31.03 5.44
CA ASP A 76 52.02 31.69 4.93
C ASP A 76 51.46 30.95 3.69
N VAL A 77 52.34 30.51 2.79
CA VAL A 77 51.97 29.69 1.61
C VAL A 77 51.43 28.32 2.04
N LEU A 78 52.06 27.66 3.02
CA LEU A 78 51.59 26.38 3.57
C LEU A 78 50.23 26.52 4.28
N GLN A 79 50.02 27.60 5.04
CA GLN A 79 48.73 27.91 5.66
C GLN A 79 47.65 28.11 4.60
N PHE A 80 47.91 28.91 3.55
CA PHE A 80 46.97 29.11 2.46
C PHE A 80 46.61 27.81 1.72
N ALA A 81 47.61 26.96 1.45
CA ALA A 81 47.40 25.65 0.82
C ALA A 81 46.57 24.70 1.71
N HIS A 82 46.90 24.61 3.00
CA HIS A 82 46.15 23.85 4.00
C HIS A 82 44.69 24.32 4.09
N ASP A 83 44.46 25.63 4.10
CA ASP A 83 43.12 26.22 4.11
C ASP A 83 42.32 25.92 2.82
N GLY A 84 43.01 25.84 1.69
CA GLY A 84 42.46 25.34 0.42
C GLY A 84 41.98 23.90 0.53
N VAL A 85 42.85 23.00 0.99
CA VAL A 85 42.55 21.57 1.20
C VAL A 85 41.41 21.36 2.20
N LEU A 86 41.36 22.14 3.30
CA LEU A 86 40.24 22.09 4.24
C LEU A 86 38.92 22.54 3.62
N LYS A 87 38.92 23.57 2.76
CA LYS A 87 37.72 24.03 2.03
C LYS A 87 37.28 22.98 1.01
N GLU A 88 38.21 22.30 0.35
CA GLU A 88 37.94 21.20 -0.57
C GLU A 88 37.34 19.99 0.16
N ALA A 89 38.02 19.46 1.19
CA ALA A 89 37.54 18.33 2.00
C ALA A 89 36.14 18.55 2.61
N ARG A 90 35.75 19.81 2.91
CA ARG A 90 34.38 20.16 3.34
C ARG A 90 33.34 20.04 2.21
N ARG A 91 33.65 20.50 0.99
CA ARG A 91 32.78 20.30 -0.19
C ARG A 91 32.64 18.81 -0.49
N ASP A 92 33.77 18.12 -0.44
CA ASP A 92 33.91 16.69 -0.66
C ASP A 92 33.05 15.86 0.32
N ARG A 93 33.02 16.25 1.60
CA ARG A 93 32.12 15.66 2.59
C ARG A 93 30.64 15.89 2.24
N MET A 94 30.26 17.13 1.93
CA MET A 94 28.89 17.48 1.55
C MET A 94 28.42 16.75 0.28
N LEU A 95 29.33 16.48 -0.67
CA LEU A 95 29.03 15.69 -1.86
C LEU A 95 28.81 14.20 -1.52
N ARG A 96 29.62 13.62 -0.62
CA ARG A 96 29.39 12.25 -0.11
C ARG A 96 28.07 12.13 0.64
N GLU A 97 27.78 13.06 1.56
CA GLU A 97 26.51 13.11 2.31
C GLU A 97 25.31 13.18 1.36
N LYS A 98 25.37 14.03 0.32
CA LYS A 98 24.34 14.09 -0.73
C LYS A 98 24.21 12.78 -1.50
N ALA A 99 25.32 12.19 -1.95
CA ALA A 99 25.32 10.92 -2.66
C ALA A 99 24.73 9.78 -1.80
N GLU A 100 25.08 9.70 -0.51
CA GLU A 100 24.49 8.74 0.42
C GLU A 100 22.99 8.96 0.63
N THR A 101 22.52 10.21 0.77
CA THR A 101 21.07 10.47 0.88
C THR A 101 20.33 10.05 -0.39
N ALA A 102 20.88 10.31 -1.57
CA ALA A 102 20.32 9.85 -2.85
C ALA A 102 20.30 8.31 -2.96
N VAL A 103 21.36 7.63 -2.54
CA VAL A 103 21.41 6.16 -2.49
C VAL A 103 20.40 5.59 -1.48
N ARG A 104 20.21 6.24 -0.32
CA ARG A 104 19.20 5.84 0.67
C ARG A 104 17.77 5.98 0.10
N VAL A 105 17.45 7.10 -0.55
CA VAL A 105 16.14 7.32 -1.21
C VAL A 105 15.91 6.35 -2.37
N ALA A 106 16.90 6.14 -3.24
CA ALA A 106 16.80 5.17 -4.33
C ALA A 106 16.59 3.74 -3.80
N LYS A 107 17.19 3.41 -2.64
CA LYS A 107 16.99 2.11 -1.98
C LYS A 107 15.57 1.96 -1.41
N THR A 108 14.99 2.96 -0.75
CA THR A 108 13.60 2.85 -0.25
C THR A 108 12.62 2.72 -1.43
N GLN A 109 12.75 3.57 -2.45
CA GLN A 109 11.96 3.48 -3.68
C GLN A 109 12.06 2.11 -4.36
N THR A 110 13.24 1.48 -4.36
CA THR A 110 13.42 0.12 -4.89
C THR A 110 12.66 -0.92 -4.06
N VAL A 111 12.63 -0.79 -2.73
CA VAL A 111 11.84 -1.68 -1.85
C VAL A 111 10.34 -1.45 -2.04
N GLU A 112 9.90 -0.20 -2.06
CA GLU A 112 8.49 0.17 -2.31
C GLU A 112 7.97 -0.41 -3.65
N ILE A 113 8.78 -0.38 -4.71
CA ILE A 113 8.45 -0.99 -6.01
C ILE A 113 8.41 -2.52 -5.92
N LEU A 114 9.31 -3.16 -5.16
CA LEU A 114 9.30 -4.62 -4.97
C LEU A 114 8.07 -5.08 -4.18
N ASP A 115 7.64 -4.33 -3.16
CA ASP A 115 6.44 -4.62 -2.37
C ASP A 115 5.16 -4.42 -3.21
N GLN A 116 5.10 -3.38 -4.05
CA GLN A 116 4.01 -3.20 -5.03
C GLN A 116 3.94 -4.37 -6.03
N ILE A 117 5.10 -4.82 -6.55
CA ILE A 117 5.19 -5.99 -7.42
C ILE A 117 4.76 -7.27 -6.70
N ALA A 118 4.98 -7.39 -5.39
CA ALA A 118 4.50 -8.51 -4.58
C ALA A 118 2.96 -8.50 -4.45
N SER A 119 2.34 -7.36 -4.11
CA SER A 119 0.88 -7.22 -4.03
C SER A 119 0.20 -7.60 -5.35
N VAL A 120 0.66 -7.02 -6.47
CA VAL A 120 0.09 -7.29 -7.81
C VAL A 120 0.25 -8.76 -8.21
N ARG A 121 1.32 -9.45 -7.75
CA ARG A 121 1.49 -10.90 -7.97
C ARG A 121 0.53 -11.73 -7.14
N GLU A 122 0.24 -11.34 -5.90
CA GLU A 122 -0.72 -12.01 -5.03
C GLU A 122 -2.16 -11.81 -5.54
N GLU A 123 -2.53 -10.59 -5.93
CA GLU A 123 -3.81 -10.28 -6.58
C GLU A 123 -4.01 -11.08 -7.87
N LEU A 124 -2.98 -11.15 -8.73
CA LEU A 124 -3.02 -11.93 -9.97
C LEU A 124 -3.07 -13.44 -9.70
N PHE A 125 -2.39 -13.93 -8.65
CA PHE A 125 -2.48 -15.34 -8.23
C PHE A 125 -3.90 -15.67 -7.73
N ASN A 126 -4.48 -14.85 -6.87
CA ASN A 126 -5.83 -15.03 -6.33
C ASN A 126 -6.89 -14.99 -7.45
N SER A 127 -6.76 -14.05 -8.40
CA SER A 127 -7.58 -14.00 -9.61
C SER A 127 -7.42 -15.26 -10.47
N ASN A 128 -6.19 -15.78 -10.62
CA ASN A 128 -5.94 -17.01 -11.37
C ASN A 128 -6.54 -18.27 -10.72
N VAL A 129 -6.61 -18.32 -9.39
CA VAL A 129 -7.31 -19.38 -8.64
C VAL A 129 -8.82 -19.26 -8.85
N MET A 130 -9.41 -18.09 -8.61
CA MET A 130 -10.85 -17.85 -8.82
C MET A 130 -11.32 -18.18 -10.23
N LEU A 131 -10.52 -17.86 -11.26
CA LEU A 131 -10.81 -18.20 -12.65
C LEU A 131 -10.71 -19.72 -12.91
N LYS A 132 -9.76 -20.43 -12.30
CA LYS A 132 -9.69 -21.90 -12.39
C LYS A 132 -10.91 -22.57 -11.76
N ASP A 133 -11.37 -22.08 -10.61
CA ASP A 133 -12.52 -22.66 -9.93
C ASP A 133 -13.83 -22.39 -10.69
N ARG A 134 -14.02 -21.18 -11.21
CA ARG A 134 -15.11 -20.88 -12.17
C ARG A 134 -15.06 -21.79 -13.41
N ILE A 135 -13.88 -22.09 -13.96
CA ILE A 135 -13.72 -23.03 -15.08
C ILE A 135 -14.10 -24.46 -14.65
N ASN A 136 -13.68 -24.91 -13.46
CA ASN A 136 -14.02 -26.22 -12.92
C ASN A 136 -15.54 -26.38 -12.73
N GLU A 137 -16.23 -25.35 -12.22
CA GLU A 137 -17.69 -25.29 -12.09
C GLU A 137 -18.39 -25.30 -13.46
N CYS A 138 -17.95 -24.48 -14.42
CA CYS A 138 -18.49 -24.49 -15.79
C CYS A 138 -18.37 -25.88 -16.45
N VAL A 139 -17.25 -26.57 -16.24
CA VAL A 139 -17.06 -27.96 -16.71
C VAL A 139 -17.95 -28.95 -15.96
N ALA A 140 -18.28 -28.72 -14.68
CA ALA A 140 -19.24 -29.53 -13.94
C ALA A 140 -20.68 -29.33 -14.46
N TYR A 141 -21.12 -28.09 -14.67
CA TYR A 141 -22.42 -27.79 -15.27
C TYR A 141 -22.54 -28.35 -16.69
N GLN A 142 -21.49 -28.25 -17.51
CA GLN A 142 -21.48 -28.82 -18.86
C GLN A 142 -21.66 -30.36 -18.85
N ARG A 143 -21.09 -31.06 -17.87
CA ARG A 143 -21.33 -32.51 -17.66
C ARG A 143 -22.78 -32.79 -17.25
N GLN A 144 -23.32 -32.02 -16.30
CA GLN A 144 -24.69 -32.17 -15.83
C GLN A 144 -25.72 -31.97 -16.97
N ILE A 145 -25.53 -30.92 -17.79
CA ILE A 145 -26.34 -30.69 -19.00
C ILE A 145 -26.22 -31.87 -19.96
N SER A 146 -24.99 -32.30 -20.27
CA SER A 146 -24.73 -33.44 -21.17
C SER A 146 -25.38 -34.75 -20.70
N ASP A 147 -25.52 -34.96 -19.39
CA ASP A 147 -26.17 -36.15 -18.82
C ASP A 147 -27.71 -36.03 -18.76
N MET A 148 -28.25 -34.83 -18.51
CA MET A 148 -29.68 -34.58 -18.65
C MET A 148 -30.15 -34.71 -20.10
N GLU A 149 -29.36 -34.23 -21.08
CA GLU A 149 -29.63 -34.48 -22.49
C GLU A 149 -29.65 -35.96 -22.86
N LYS A 150 -28.77 -36.79 -22.25
CA LYS A 150 -28.76 -38.24 -22.49
C LYS A 150 -30.04 -38.89 -21.95
N LYS A 151 -30.51 -38.49 -20.76
CA LYS A 151 -31.78 -38.95 -20.18
C LYS A 151 -32.96 -38.58 -21.10
N MET A 152 -33.11 -37.30 -21.44
CA MET A 152 -34.13 -36.82 -22.38
C MET A 152 -34.08 -37.55 -23.73
N ARG A 153 -32.88 -37.87 -24.25
CA ARG A 153 -32.70 -38.64 -25.51
C ARG A 153 -33.02 -40.14 -25.38
N ASN A 154 -33.02 -40.71 -24.18
CA ASN A 154 -33.43 -42.09 -23.94
C ASN A 154 -34.93 -42.16 -23.70
N GLU A 155 -35.48 -41.31 -22.84
CA GLU A 155 -36.92 -41.16 -22.58
C GLU A 155 -37.68 -40.87 -23.89
N ASN A 156 -37.16 -40.00 -24.78
CA ASN A 156 -37.76 -39.76 -26.09
C ASN A 156 -37.71 -40.99 -27.03
N LYS A 157 -36.74 -41.90 -26.90
CA LYS A 157 -36.72 -43.17 -27.66
C LYS A 157 -37.73 -44.16 -27.10
N GLU A 158 -37.83 -44.27 -25.79
CA GLU A 158 -38.79 -45.14 -25.11
C GLU A 158 -40.23 -44.68 -25.42
N ASN A 159 -40.50 -43.37 -25.33
CA ASN A 159 -41.76 -42.78 -25.76
C ASN A 159 -42.05 -43.04 -27.26
N ALA A 160 -41.05 -42.93 -28.14
CA ALA A 160 -41.22 -43.25 -29.55
C ALA A 160 -41.54 -44.74 -29.80
N GLN A 161 -40.92 -45.66 -29.05
CA GLN A 161 -41.22 -47.09 -29.09
C GLN A 161 -42.64 -47.39 -28.58
N ILE A 162 -43.07 -46.77 -27.48
CA ILE A 162 -44.43 -46.90 -26.95
C ILE A 162 -45.46 -46.35 -27.96
N ILE A 163 -45.19 -45.21 -28.61
CA ILE A 163 -46.04 -44.67 -29.68
C ILE A 163 -46.08 -45.62 -30.89
N GLN A 164 -45.00 -46.32 -31.21
CA GLN A 164 -45.01 -47.34 -32.27
C GLN A 164 -45.88 -48.54 -31.89
N THR A 165 -45.69 -49.15 -30.71
CA THR A 165 -46.49 -50.32 -30.31
C THR A 165 -47.98 -50.00 -30.20
N LEU A 166 -48.33 -48.82 -29.68
CA LEU A 166 -49.71 -48.34 -29.64
C LEU A 166 -50.30 -48.15 -31.05
N LYS A 167 -49.54 -47.63 -32.01
CA LYS A 167 -49.97 -47.55 -33.43
C LYS A 167 -50.19 -48.93 -34.04
N GLU A 168 -49.30 -49.89 -33.77
CA GLU A 168 -49.46 -51.27 -34.22
C GLU A 168 -50.70 -51.93 -33.61
N ASP A 169 -51.01 -51.66 -32.34
CA ASP A 169 -52.20 -52.19 -31.65
C ASP A 169 -53.51 -51.48 -32.02
N ILE A 170 -53.45 -50.22 -32.47
CA ILE A 170 -54.56 -49.56 -33.16
C ILE A 170 -54.79 -50.25 -34.52
N ALA A 171 -53.74 -50.38 -35.35
CA ALA A 171 -53.85 -51.04 -36.65
C ALA A 171 -54.21 -52.53 -36.58
N LYS A 172 -54.02 -53.21 -35.44
CA LYS A 172 -54.59 -54.55 -35.18
C LYS A 172 -56.09 -54.47 -34.89
N ARG A 173 -56.53 -53.53 -34.02
CA ARG A 173 -57.95 -53.31 -33.69
C ARG A 173 -58.78 -52.87 -34.89
N GLU A 174 -58.29 -51.93 -35.69
CA GLU A 174 -58.96 -51.47 -36.93
C GLU A 174 -59.21 -52.61 -37.92
N ARG A 175 -58.29 -53.58 -38.03
CA ARG A 175 -58.48 -54.78 -38.87
C ARG A 175 -59.60 -55.67 -38.32
N VAL A 176 -59.56 -55.97 -37.02
CA VAL A 176 -60.61 -56.78 -36.35
C VAL A 176 -61.99 -56.09 -36.44
N GLU A 177 -62.05 -54.77 -36.29
CA GLU A 177 -63.29 -54.00 -36.47
C GLU A 177 -63.77 -54.06 -37.92
N SER A 178 -62.89 -53.89 -38.90
CA SER A 178 -63.22 -54.03 -40.33
C SER A 178 -63.82 -55.41 -40.64
N ASP A 179 -63.17 -56.49 -40.16
CA ASP A 179 -63.64 -57.86 -40.32
C ASP A 179 -65.00 -58.07 -39.63
N LEU A 180 -65.17 -57.63 -38.38
CA LEU A 180 -66.44 -57.72 -37.66
C LEU A 180 -67.55 -56.92 -38.36
N THR A 181 -67.29 -55.71 -38.88
CA THR A 181 -68.32 -54.99 -39.66
C THR A 181 -68.63 -55.71 -40.98
N CYS A 182 -67.66 -56.40 -41.58
CA CYS A 182 -67.86 -57.23 -42.76
C CYS A 182 -68.75 -58.44 -42.44
N GLU A 183 -68.55 -59.09 -41.28
CA GLU A 183 -69.42 -60.16 -40.78
C GLU A 183 -70.83 -59.68 -40.44
N VAL A 184 -70.98 -58.54 -39.74
CA VAL A 184 -72.28 -57.93 -39.47
C VAL A 184 -73.01 -57.57 -40.77
N LYS A 185 -72.31 -57.03 -41.78
CA LYS A 185 -72.87 -56.77 -43.12
C LYS A 185 -73.32 -58.07 -43.81
N LYS A 186 -72.55 -59.18 -43.71
CA LYS A 186 -72.93 -60.51 -44.22
C LYS A 186 -74.15 -61.09 -43.47
N ALA A 187 -74.16 -61.00 -42.14
CA ALA A 187 -75.25 -61.48 -41.29
C ALA A 187 -76.56 -60.70 -41.55
N LYS A 188 -76.50 -59.37 -41.65
CA LYS A 188 -77.64 -58.52 -42.02
C LYS A 188 -78.22 -58.91 -43.38
N LYS A 189 -77.37 -59.20 -44.39
CA LYS A 189 -77.82 -59.72 -45.69
C LYS A 189 -78.55 -61.06 -45.56
N ARG A 190 -78.00 -62.02 -44.81
CA ARG A 190 -78.65 -63.33 -44.57
C ARG A 190 -80.00 -63.21 -43.86
N TYR A 191 -80.07 -62.37 -42.81
CA TYR A 191 -81.31 -62.08 -42.09
C TYR A 191 -82.36 -61.45 -43.01
N GLN A 192 -81.96 -60.48 -43.83
CA GLN A 192 -82.88 -59.82 -44.77
C GLN A 192 -83.34 -60.77 -45.89
N GLN A 193 -82.47 -61.66 -46.39
CA GLN A 193 -82.86 -62.74 -47.29
C GLN A 193 -83.87 -63.70 -46.63
N ALA A 194 -83.66 -64.08 -45.37
CA ALA A 194 -84.59 -64.94 -44.63
C ALA A 194 -85.94 -64.26 -44.37
N MET A 195 -85.96 -62.95 -44.10
CA MET A 195 -87.18 -62.17 -43.95
C MET A 195 -87.96 -62.06 -45.26
N ASN A 196 -87.29 -61.75 -46.38
CA ASN A 196 -87.93 -61.77 -47.70
C ASN A 196 -88.55 -63.15 -48.00
N MET A 197 -87.82 -64.24 -47.78
CA MET A 197 -88.32 -65.61 -47.97
C MET A 197 -89.52 -65.96 -47.06
N LEU A 198 -89.58 -65.40 -45.85
CA LEU A 198 -90.70 -65.55 -44.93
C LEU A 198 -91.92 -64.73 -45.37
N GLU A 199 -91.70 -63.53 -45.90
CA GLU A 199 -92.73 -62.67 -46.45
C GLU A 199 -93.32 -63.27 -47.74
N ASP A 200 -92.48 -63.81 -48.63
CA ASP A 200 -92.91 -64.61 -49.79
C ASP A 200 -93.74 -65.84 -49.37
N TRP A 201 -93.31 -66.56 -48.32
CA TRP A 201 -94.08 -67.68 -47.75
C TRP A 201 -95.42 -67.28 -47.15
N LYS A 202 -95.48 -66.10 -46.51
CA LYS A 202 -96.71 -65.52 -45.96
C LYS A 202 -97.65 -65.12 -47.10
N ASN A 203 -97.13 -64.49 -48.15
CA ASN A 203 -97.88 -64.13 -49.36
C ASN A 203 -98.43 -65.37 -50.09
N LEU A 204 -97.67 -66.48 -50.14
CA LEU A 204 -98.15 -67.77 -50.65
C LEU A 204 -99.24 -68.43 -49.78
N ARG A 205 -99.20 -68.20 -48.45
CA ARG A 205 -100.17 -68.77 -47.50
C ARG A 205 -101.46 -67.95 -47.40
N SER A 206 -101.42 -66.66 -47.71
CA SER A 206 -102.53 -65.72 -47.54
C SER A 206 -103.46 -65.60 -48.76
N ARG A 207 -104.27 -66.64 -49.00
CA ARG A 207 -105.45 -66.57 -49.90
C ARG A 207 -106.67 -67.22 -49.26
N PRO A 208 -107.68 -66.42 -48.89
CA PRO A 208 -109.03 -66.64 -49.44
C PRO A 208 -109.63 -65.35 -50.05
N SER A 209 -110.94 -65.35 -50.30
CA SER A 209 -111.64 -64.40 -51.18
C SER A 209 -112.36 -63.26 -50.44
N SER A 210 -112.36 -62.08 -51.09
CA SER A 210 -113.44 -61.06 -51.19
C SER A 210 -114.04 -60.36 -49.95
N ALA A 211 -114.31 -59.06 -50.17
CA ALA A 211 -115.40 -58.21 -49.66
C ALA A 211 -115.13 -57.23 -48.50
N ASP A 212 -115.05 -55.94 -48.91
CA ASP A 212 -115.74 -54.77 -48.36
C ASP A 212 -115.30 -54.04 -47.06
N ALA A 213 -115.84 -52.81 -46.99
CA ALA A 213 -115.81 -51.78 -45.94
C ALA A 213 -114.57 -50.84 -45.84
N ALA A 214 -114.83 -49.60 -46.22
CA ALA A 214 -114.04 -48.37 -45.95
C ALA A 214 -114.21 -47.94 -44.45
N PRO A 215 -113.55 -46.87 -43.91
CA PRO A 215 -112.99 -45.71 -44.60
C PRO A 215 -111.58 -45.24 -44.19
N GLN A 216 -111.12 -44.22 -44.92
CA GLN A 216 -109.86 -43.48 -44.76
C GLN A 216 -110.06 -42.18 -43.96
N THR A 217 -109.02 -41.73 -43.25
CA THR A 217 -108.64 -40.29 -43.29
C THR A 217 -108.87 -39.42 -42.04
N SER A 218 -107.90 -39.25 -41.12
CA SER A 218 -107.28 -37.93 -40.76
C SER A 218 -106.60 -37.85 -39.36
N ALA A 219 -105.85 -36.75 -39.16
CA ALA A 219 -105.57 -36.03 -37.90
C ALA A 219 -104.49 -36.53 -36.90
N ASN A 220 -103.26 -36.05 -37.13
CA ASN A 220 -102.42 -35.20 -36.25
C ASN A 220 -102.05 -35.53 -34.77
N GLU A 221 -100.72 -35.42 -34.54
CA GLU A 221 -100.01 -34.62 -33.50
C GLU A 221 -99.75 -35.09 -32.04
N ARG A 222 -98.43 -35.15 -31.75
CA ARG A 222 -97.67 -34.58 -30.60
C ARG A 222 -97.79 -35.14 -29.15
N LEU A 223 -96.61 -35.58 -28.67
CA LEU A 223 -95.94 -35.28 -27.37
C LEU A 223 -96.28 -36.01 -26.05
N ALA A 224 -95.20 -36.18 -25.25
CA ALA A 224 -95.07 -36.17 -23.78
C ALA A 224 -95.00 -37.50 -22.94
N GLU A 225 -93.84 -37.64 -22.28
CA GLU A 225 -93.57 -37.99 -20.85
C GLU A 225 -93.81 -39.37 -20.17
N LEU A 226 -92.69 -39.98 -19.71
CA LEU A 226 -92.33 -40.40 -18.32
C LEU A 226 -93.20 -41.44 -17.52
N PRO A 227 -92.77 -41.92 -16.32
CA PRO A 227 -91.43 -41.94 -15.65
C PRO A 227 -90.90 -43.42 -15.56
N PRO A 228 -90.77 -44.09 -14.40
CA PRO A 228 -89.87 -43.96 -13.21
C PRO A 228 -88.77 -45.08 -13.20
N VAL A 229 -88.01 -45.51 -12.15
CA VAL A 229 -87.89 -45.29 -10.68
C VAL A 229 -86.44 -45.60 -10.21
N SER A 230 -86.07 -45.18 -8.98
CA SER A 230 -85.20 -45.87 -7.98
C SER A 230 -83.76 -46.36 -8.32
N ALA A 231 -82.69 -46.11 -7.53
CA ALA A 231 -82.47 -45.23 -6.37
C ALA A 231 -80.95 -45.16 -6.00
N ALA A 232 -80.56 -44.11 -5.24
CA ALA A 232 -79.31 -43.95 -4.44
C ALA A 232 -77.96 -43.90 -5.20
N GLU A 233 -76.98 -43.02 -4.90
CA GLU A 233 -76.88 -41.81 -4.03
C GLU A 233 -75.55 -41.04 -4.41
N ALA A 234 -75.10 -39.89 -3.89
CA ALA A 234 -75.46 -38.99 -2.77
C ALA A 234 -75.03 -37.51 -3.05
N ALA A 235 -74.98 -36.68 -1.98
CA ALA A 235 -74.25 -35.41 -1.74
C ALA A 235 -73.78 -34.53 -2.94
N LEU A 236 -74.24 -33.28 -3.15
CA LEU A 236 -74.06 -32.02 -2.35
C LEU A 236 -72.58 -31.59 -2.20
N LYS A 237 -72.13 -30.33 -2.28
CA LYS A 237 -72.65 -28.94 -2.57
C LYS A 237 -71.39 -28.03 -2.75
N ALA A 238 -71.33 -26.73 -3.06
CA ALA A 238 -72.21 -25.58 -3.45
C ALA A 238 -71.25 -24.50 -4.08
N SER A 239 -71.59 -23.43 -4.82
CA SER A 239 -72.82 -22.75 -5.29
C SER A 239 -73.03 -21.30 -4.76
N VAL A 240 -72.59 -20.31 -5.57
CA VAL A 240 -73.21 -18.97 -5.81
C VAL A 240 -72.92 -17.75 -4.89
N TYR A 241 -72.29 -16.74 -5.52
CA TYR A 241 -72.42 -15.25 -5.43
C TYR A 241 -71.91 -14.37 -4.24
N THR A 242 -71.58 -13.16 -4.69
CA THR A 242 -71.17 -11.85 -4.11
C THR A 242 -71.95 -11.29 -2.90
N SER A 243 -71.32 -10.46 -2.05
CA SER A 243 -71.46 -8.97 -2.09
C SER A 243 -70.70 -8.19 -0.97
N VAL A 244 -69.98 -7.13 -1.40
CA VAL A 244 -69.71 -5.75 -0.85
C VAL A 244 -69.92 -5.37 0.64
N GLU A 245 -69.13 -4.36 1.09
CA GLU A 245 -69.31 -3.38 2.20
C GLU A 245 -68.56 -3.64 3.55
N PRO A 246 -68.25 -2.61 4.41
CA PRO A 246 -66.97 -1.89 4.34
C PRO A 246 -66.21 -1.65 5.70
N GLU A 247 -65.23 -0.73 5.66
CA GLU A 247 -64.55 -0.02 6.78
C GLU A 247 -63.60 -0.78 7.73
N ILE A 248 -62.30 -0.51 7.60
CA ILE A 248 -61.54 0.43 8.47
C ILE A 248 -60.43 1.07 7.62
N GLN A 249 -60.01 2.30 7.96
CA GLN A 249 -59.09 3.11 7.19
C GLN A 249 -57.64 2.99 7.69
N GLU A 250 -56.69 2.79 6.78
CA GLU A 250 -55.29 3.21 6.93
C GLU A 250 -54.86 3.86 5.61
N GLU A 251 -54.48 5.15 5.65
CA GLU A 251 -54.06 5.93 4.48
C GLU A 251 -52.69 5.43 4.00
N THR A 252 -52.57 5.00 2.73
CA THR A 252 -51.29 4.54 2.19
C THR A 252 -50.38 5.72 1.87
N LEU A 253 -49.07 5.50 2.02
CA LEU A 253 -48.03 6.53 1.88
C LEU A 253 -48.06 7.29 0.52
N GLU A 254 -48.67 6.70 -0.50
CA GLU A 254 -48.84 7.28 -1.83
C GLU A 254 -49.73 8.53 -1.83
N GLU A 255 -50.79 8.57 -1.00
CA GLU A 255 -51.68 9.74 -0.94
C GLU A 255 -51.01 10.94 -0.25
N ILE A 256 -50.11 10.67 0.70
CA ILE A 256 -49.25 11.68 1.34
C ILE A 256 -48.12 12.15 0.39
N LEU A 257 -47.60 11.26 -0.46
CA LEU A 257 -46.46 11.55 -1.34
C LEU A 257 -46.86 12.18 -2.68
N PHE A 258 -48.10 11.96 -3.14
CA PHE A 258 -48.62 12.43 -4.43
C PHE A 258 -49.88 13.30 -4.33
N GLY A 259 -50.33 13.67 -3.12
CA GLY A 259 -51.48 14.55 -2.90
C GLY A 259 -51.35 15.91 -3.59
N GLU A 260 -52.15 16.14 -4.64
CA GLU A 260 -51.94 17.25 -5.57
C GLU A 260 -52.45 18.59 -5.02
N ALA A 261 -51.52 19.49 -4.71
CA ALA A 261 -51.79 20.83 -4.17
C ALA A 261 -52.28 21.83 -5.24
N ALA A 262 -53.52 21.63 -5.69
CA ALA A 262 -54.47 22.62 -6.24
C ALA A 262 -54.02 23.60 -7.35
N GLY A 263 -54.73 23.58 -8.50
CA GLY A 263 -55.19 24.86 -9.07
C GLY A 263 -55.28 25.06 -10.58
N SER A 264 -56.07 24.27 -11.32
CA SER A 264 -56.91 24.81 -12.42
C SER A 264 -58.10 23.88 -12.71
N ARG A 265 -59.08 24.32 -13.51
CA ARG A 265 -60.48 23.88 -13.40
C ARG A 265 -61.17 23.59 -14.75
N GLU A 266 -61.75 22.39 -14.85
CA GLU A 266 -62.86 21.96 -15.75
C GLU A 266 -62.61 21.92 -17.29
N PRO A 267 -63.42 21.16 -18.07
CA PRO A 267 -64.22 19.98 -17.71
C PRO A 267 -64.16 18.78 -18.71
N CYS A 268 -64.69 17.64 -18.27
CA CYS A 268 -65.34 16.57 -19.06
C CYS A 268 -64.61 15.95 -20.28
N SER A 269 -64.33 14.65 -20.16
CA SER A 269 -65.13 13.66 -20.91
C SER A 269 -65.34 12.40 -20.07
N GLU A 270 -66.57 11.89 -20.05
CA GLU A 270 -66.88 10.56 -19.55
C GLU A 270 -66.47 9.47 -20.55
N ASN A 271 -66.66 8.20 -20.15
CA ASN A 271 -66.81 7.04 -21.02
C ASN A 271 -65.59 6.57 -21.81
N ALA A 272 -64.58 6.08 -21.08
CA ALA A 272 -63.63 5.08 -21.58
C ALA A 272 -63.57 3.83 -20.67
N PHE A 273 -64.73 3.33 -20.23
CA PHE A 273 -64.86 1.96 -19.68
C PHE A 273 -64.78 0.92 -20.82
N THR A 274 -63.75 1.03 -21.66
CA THR A 274 -63.41 0.01 -22.64
C THR A 274 -63.12 -1.28 -21.88
N MET A 275 -63.80 -2.37 -22.24
CA MET A 275 -63.43 -3.71 -21.78
C MET A 275 -62.03 -4.04 -22.29
N THR A 276 -61.00 -3.68 -21.53
CA THR A 276 -59.63 -4.16 -21.71
C THR A 276 -59.70 -5.66 -21.54
N SER A 277 -59.64 -6.39 -22.66
CA SER A 277 -59.89 -7.83 -22.65
C SER A 277 -58.88 -8.51 -21.72
N VAL A 278 -59.36 -9.49 -20.94
CA VAL A 278 -58.56 -10.22 -19.94
C VAL A 278 -57.13 -10.54 -20.39
N PRO A 279 -56.86 -11.06 -21.62
CA PRO A 279 -55.49 -11.26 -22.13
C PRO A 279 -54.57 -10.03 -22.05
N ILE A 280 -55.06 -8.82 -22.37
CA ILE A 280 -54.28 -7.58 -22.34
C ILE A 280 -53.91 -7.21 -20.90
N LEU A 281 -54.86 -7.37 -19.96
CA LEU A 281 -54.59 -7.15 -18.54
C LEU A 281 -53.61 -8.19 -17.98
N THR A 282 -53.66 -9.46 -18.41
CA THR A 282 -52.66 -10.45 -18.01
C THR A 282 -51.28 -10.19 -18.62
N GLU A 283 -51.20 -9.71 -19.87
CA GLU A 283 -49.93 -9.33 -20.50
C GLU A 283 -49.29 -8.12 -19.79
N GLU A 284 -50.10 -7.13 -19.39
CA GLU A 284 -49.62 -5.99 -18.59
C GLU A 284 -49.18 -6.42 -17.18
N ILE A 285 -49.94 -7.32 -16.51
CA ILE A 285 -49.53 -7.89 -15.22
C ILE A 285 -48.23 -8.69 -15.37
N GLU A 286 -48.03 -9.44 -16.45
CA GLU A 286 -46.75 -10.10 -16.74
C GLU A 286 -45.62 -9.08 -16.96
N ARG A 287 -45.87 -7.98 -17.69
CA ARG A 287 -44.90 -6.90 -17.93
C ARG A 287 -44.48 -6.24 -16.63
N LEU A 288 -45.45 -5.89 -15.76
CA LEU A 288 -45.20 -5.31 -14.45
C LEU A 288 -44.44 -6.27 -13.53
N ASN A 289 -44.78 -7.56 -13.50
CA ASN A 289 -44.02 -8.56 -12.74
C ASN A 289 -42.57 -8.71 -13.23
N LYS A 290 -42.33 -8.70 -14.55
CA LYS A 290 -40.97 -8.74 -15.13
C LYS A 290 -40.17 -7.48 -14.75
N ASN A 291 -40.79 -6.29 -14.80
CA ASN A 291 -40.17 -5.03 -14.37
C ASN A 291 -39.86 -5.01 -12.86
N LEU A 292 -40.78 -5.51 -12.03
CA LEU A 292 -40.63 -5.60 -10.57
C LEU A 292 -39.50 -6.57 -10.20
N GLN A 293 -39.41 -7.72 -10.88
CA GLN A 293 -38.33 -8.68 -10.70
C GLN A 293 -36.96 -8.08 -11.08
N HIS A 294 -36.85 -7.42 -12.24
CA HIS A 294 -35.64 -6.71 -12.65
C HIS A 294 -35.26 -5.60 -11.65
N ALA A 295 -36.23 -4.83 -11.14
CA ALA A 295 -35.97 -3.81 -10.12
C ALA A 295 -35.48 -4.39 -8.79
N ARG A 296 -35.96 -5.58 -8.38
CA ARG A 296 -35.43 -6.32 -7.22
C ARG A 296 -34.01 -6.84 -7.45
N GLU A 297 -33.70 -7.30 -8.65
CA GLU A 297 -32.37 -7.78 -9.02
C GLU A 297 -31.35 -6.63 -8.98
N LEU A 298 -31.68 -5.47 -9.56
CA LEU A 298 -30.87 -4.25 -9.43
C LEU A 298 -30.75 -3.79 -7.97
N LEU A 299 -31.84 -3.80 -7.19
CA LEU A 299 -31.78 -3.40 -5.78
C LEU A 299 -30.81 -4.28 -5.00
N ASN A 300 -30.90 -5.61 -5.14
CA ASN A 300 -30.00 -6.58 -4.52
C ASN A 300 -28.53 -6.38 -4.96
N GLU A 301 -28.28 -6.08 -6.24
CA GLU A 301 -26.93 -5.73 -6.73
C GLU A 301 -26.42 -4.41 -6.10
N THR A 302 -27.28 -3.39 -5.94
CA THR A 302 -26.90 -2.15 -5.26
C THR A 302 -26.69 -2.33 -3.75
N GLU A 303 -27.44 -3.20 -3.08
CA GLU A 303 -27.25 -3.53 -1.67
C GLU A 303 -25.94 -4.32 -1.46
N ALA A 304 -25.66 -5.31 -2.31
CA ALA A 304 -24.43 -6.09 -2.26
C ALA A 304 -23.19 -5.22 -2.54
N THR A 305 -23.23 -4.36 -3.56
CA THR A 305 -22.13 -3.43 -3.86
C THR A 305 -21.94 -2.41 -2.72
N ASN A 306 -23.02 -1.82 -2.18
CA ASN A 306 -22.96 -0.93 -1.03
C ASN A 306 -22.33 -1.63 0.21
N ALA A 307 -22.71 -2.88 0.50
CA ALA A 307 -22.09 -3.66 1.57
C ALA A 307 -20.57 -3.82 1.38
N THR A 308 -20.10 -4.12 0.17
CA THR A 308 -18.66 -4.20 -0.11
C THR A 308 -17.94 -2.85 0.01
N LEU A 309 -18.58 -1.74 -0.37
CA LEU A 309 -18.04 -0.38 -0.21
C LEU A 309 -17.95 0.03 1.27
N VAL A 310 -18.94 -0.35 2.10
CA VAL A 310 -18.90 -0.16 3.56
C VAL A 310 -17.73 -0.93 4.17
N ASP A 311 -17.50 -2.18 3.73
CA ASP A 311 -16.37 -2.97 4.23
C ASP A 311 -15.01 -2.48 3.76
N GLN A 312 -14.88 -2.04 2.50
CA GLN A 312 -13.67 -1.36 2.03
C GLN A 312 -13.42 -0.07 2.83
N SER A 313 -14.47 0.72 3.11
CA SER A 313 -14.36 1.92 3.95
C SER A 313 -13.92 1.59 5.38
N ARG A 314 -14.39 0.48 5.95
CA ARG A 314 -14.00 -0.03 7.27
C ARG A 314 -12.52 -0.43 7.30
N LEU A 315 -12.07 -1.20 6.31
CA LEU A 315 -10.68 -1.64 6.18
C LEU A 315 -9.72 -0.47 5.98
N LEU A 316 -10.03 0.46 5.08
CA LEU A 316 -9.22 1.66 4.83
C LEU A 316 -9.08 2.54 6.09
N LYS A 317 -10.15 2.71 6.86
CA LYS A 317 -10.11 3.45 8.15
C LYS A 317 -9.21 2.77 9.18
N GLU A 318 -9.21 1.44 9.23
CA GLU A 318 -8.35 0.69 10.16
C GLU A 318 -6.88 0.67 9.70
N GLU A 319 -6.64 0.66 8.40
CA GLU A 319 -5.30 0.80 7.84
C GLU A 319 -4.69 2.18 8.09
N ILE A 320 -5.47 3.27 7.92
CA ILE A 320 -5.04 4.63 8.29
C ILE A 320 -4.64 4.69 9.77
N ARG A 321 -5.44 4.08 10.67
CA ARG A 321 -5.09 3.96 12.10
C ARG A 321 -3.84 3.10 12.34
N ARG A 322 -3.59 2.08 11.52
CA ARG A 322 -2.38 1.24 11.59
C ARG A 322 -1.13 2.05 11.20
N LEU A 323 -1.21 2.79 10.09
CA LEU A 323 -0.15 3.66 9.59
C LEU A 323 0.17 4.78 10.58
N GLN A 324 -0.82 5.48 11.11
CA GLN A 324 -0.62 6.53 12.14
C GLN A 324 0.08 5.99 13.41
N ARG A 325 -0.28 4.79 13.87
CA ARG A 325 0.43 4.14 14.99
C ARG A 325 1.85 3.71 14.64
N ASN A 326 2.12 3.42 13.36
CA ASN A 326 3.46 3.09 12.89
C ASN A 326 4.33 4.35 12.74
N GLU A 327 3.78 5.44 12.22
CA GLU A 327 4.39 6.77 12.16
C GLU A 327 4.76 7.28 13.57
N GLN A 328 3.85 7.16 14.54
CA GLN A 328 4.16 7.45 15.95
C GLN A 328 5.32 6.60 16.48
N ARG A 329 5.36 5.30 16.17
CA ARG A 329 6.47 4.42 16.56
C ARG A 329 7.79 4.79 15.87
N LEU A 330 7.75 5.18 14.60
CA LEU A 330 8.93 5.65 13.86
C LEU A 330 9.46 6.96 14.45
N CYS A 331 8.59 7.92 14.74
CA CYS A 331 8.94 9.15 15.46
C CYS A 331 9.57 8.86 16.83
N HIS A 332 9.01 7.90 17.59
CA HIS A 332 9.64 7.44 18.83
C HIS A 332 11.00 6.76 18.59
N VAL A 333 11.17 5.95 17.53
CA VAL A 333 12.45 5.28 17.21
C VAL A 333 13.52 6.28 16.76
N GLU A 334 13.20 7.22 15.88
CA GLU A 334 14.08 8.33 15.50
C GLU A 334 14.47 9.17 16.71
N ASN A 335 13.52 9.42 17.63
CA ASN A 335 13.82 10.05 18.91
C ASN A 335 14.73 9.18 19.78
N THR A 336 14.57 7.83 19.82
CA THR A 336 15.54 6.98 20.54
C THR A 336 16.95 7.00 19.93
N GLU A 337 17.10 7.16 18.62
CA GLU A 337 18.42 7.34 17.99
C GLU A 337 19.02 8.71 18.31
N TYR A 338 18.21 9.78 18.27
CA TYR A 338 18.62 11.11 18.71
C TYR A 338 19.04 11.12 20.20
N LEU A 339 18.19 10.58 21.07
CA LEU A 339 18.42 10.42 22.51
C LEU A 339 19.69 9.61 22.78
N LYS A 340 19.91 8.48 22.10
CA LYS A 340 21.16 7.71 22.15
C LYS A 340 22.37 8.60 21.79
N ASN A 341 22.28 9.41 20.74
CA ASN A 341 23.37 10.32 20.36
C ASN A 341 23.60 11.43 21.40
N ILE A 342 22.56 11.93 22.06
CA ILE A 342 22.67 12.90 23.16
C ILE A 342 23.29 12.26 24.41
N ILE A 343 22.86 11.05 24.80
CA ILE A 343 23.44 10.28 25.91
C ILE A 343 24.92 9.97 25.64
N MET A 344 25.27 9.52 24.44
CA MET A 344 26.67 9.23 24.06
C MET A 344 27.56 10.49 24.09
N LYS A 345 27.02 11.68 23.77
CA LYS A 345 27.73 12.95 23.97
C LYS A 345 27.88 13.30 25.44
N PHE A 346 26.81 13.19 26.23
CA PHE A 346 26.82 13.51 27.65
C PHE A 346 27.81 12.63 28.44
N LEU A 347 27.90 11.33 28.10
CA LEU A 347 28.86 10.39 28.69
C LEU A 347 30.28 10.49 28.11
N SER A 348 30.51 11.29 27.07
CA SER A 348 31.86 11.49 26.52
C SER A 348 32.69 12.43 27.42
N PRO A 349 34.04 12.40 27.30
CA PRO A 349 34.88 13.47 27.81
C PRO A 349 34.47 14.81 27.17
N GLU A 350 34.29 15.84 27.99
CA GLU A 350 33.79 17.14 27.53
C GLU A 350 34.78 17.81 26.57
N ARG A 351 34.30 18.29 25.41
CA ARG A 351 35.17 18.87 24.36
C ARG A 351 35.17 20.39 24.35
N VAL A 352 34.13 20.99 24.91
CA VAL A 352 33.96 22.44 25.08
C VAL A 352 33.35 22.66 26.45
N SER A 353 33.96 23.53 27.27
CA SER A 353 33.52 23.74 28.66
C SER A 353 32.02 24.10 28.72
N GLY A 354 31.25 23.30 29.46
CA GLY A 354 29.80 23.45 29.61
C GLY A 354 28.95 22.78 28.51
N GLU A 355 29.54 22.00 27.60
CA GLU A 355 28.82 21.15 26.65
C GLU A 355 27.82 20.22 27.36
N ARG A 356 28.18 19.61 28.49
CA ARG A 356 27.26 18.76 29.27
C ARG A 356 26.07 19.54 29.83
N GLN A 357 26.30 20.76 30.32
CA GLN A 357 25.25 21.63 30.86
C GLN A 357 24.25 22.04 29.77
N GLN A 358 24.70 22.21 28.52
CA GLN A 358 23.84 22.45 27.36
C GLN A 358 23.02 21.22 26.93
N LEU A 359 23.47 20.00 27.26
CA LEU A 359 22.74 18.75 26.93
C LEU A 359 21.65 18.40 27.96
N ILE A 360 21.71 18.92 29.20
CA ILE A 360 20.72 18.61 30.25
C ILE A 360 19.28 19.02 29.88
N PRO A 361 19.01 20.22 29.32
CA PRO A 361 17.66 20.57 28.85
C PRO A 361 17.12 19.64 27.75
N ILE A 362 18.03 19.08 26.94
CA ILE A 362 17.68 18.12 25.87
C ILE A 362 17.36 16.75 26.47
N LEU A 363 18.17 16.28 27.42
CA LEU A 363 17.87 15.05 28.17
C LEU A 363 16.57 15.16 28.96
N SER A 364 16.33 16.31 29.62
CA SER A 364 15.09 16.58 30.36
C SER A 364 13.85 16.50 29.47
N THR A 365 13.88 17.11 28.28
CA THR A 365 12.73 17.07 27.36
C THR A 365 12.54 15.71 26.68
N MET A 366 13.61 14.97 26.35
CA MET A 366 13.50 13.67 25.67
C MET A 366 13.26 12.48 26.61
N LEU A 367 13.67 12.55 27.88
CA LEU A 367 13.40 11.52 28.90
C LEU A 367 12.26 11.87 29.86
N GLN A 368 11.71 13.09 29.79
CA GLN A 368 10.70 13.63 30.72
C GLN A 368 11.15 13.60 32.18
N LEU A 369 12.42 13.96 32.42
CA LEU A 369 13.04 13.93 33.76
C LEU A 369 12.33 14.86 34.74
N SER A 370 12.18 14.39 35.98
CA SER A 370 11.69 15.21 37.10
C SER A 370 12.69 16.33 37.45
N PRO A 371 12.23 17.42 38.11
CA PRO A 371 13.13 18.51 38.52
C PRO A 371 14.26 18.06 39.46
N GLU A 372 14.04 17.01 40.26
CA GLU A 372 15.06 16.43 41.16
C GLU A 372 16.15 15.69 40.37
N GLU A 373 15.79 14.91 39.36
CA GLU A 373 16.74 14.26 38.44
C GLU A 373 17.54 15.29 37.63
N VAL A 374 16.88 16.38 37.20
CA VAL A 374 17.53 17.50 36.51
C VAL A 374 18.51 18.23 37.43
N GLU A 375 18.20 18.45 38.71
CA GLU A 375 19.15 19.05 39.66
C GLU A 375 20.38 18.16 39.87
N ASN A 376 20.17 16.85 40.04
CA ASN A 376 21.26 15.88 40.20
C ASN A 376 22.18 15.84 38.96
N LEU A 377 21.63 15.87 37.73
CA LEU A 377 22.43 15.98 36.50
C LEU A 377 23.23 17.29 36.43
N ASN A 378 22.63 18.42 36.82
CA ASN A 378 23.34 19.71 36.86
C ASN A 378 24.50 19.70 37.85
N ARG A 379 24.33 19.03 39.01
CA ARG A 379 25.39 18.86 40.02
C ARG A 379 26.56 18.06 39.44
N THR A 380 26.31 16.89 38.86
CA THR A 380 27.36 16.07 38.22
C THR A 380 28.01 16.76 37.02
N ALA A 381 27.29 17.59 36.27
CA ALA A 381 27.83 18.40 35.17
C ALA A 381 28.54 19.69 35.62
N ALA A 382 28.58 19.99 36.93
CA ALA A 382 29.41 21.04 37.52
C ALA A 382 30.64 20.46 38.25
N GLU A 383 30.56 19.22 38.74
CA GLU A 383 31.65 18.53 39.46
C GLU A 383 32.80 18.08 38.55
N ASP A 384 32.55 17.73 37.28
CA ASP A 384 33.58 17.24 36.33
C ASP A 384 34.39 18.38 35.66
N GLY A 385 34.58 19.50 36.36
CA GLY A 385 35.39 20.63 35.92
C GLY A 385 36.91 20.38 36.08
N PRO A 386 37.78 21.12 35.36
CA PRO A 386 39.21 20.80 35.25
C PRO A 386 40.03 21.20 36.49
N ALA A 387 39.79 20.52 37.61
CA ALA A 387 40.65 20.51 38.80
C ALA A 387 41.36 19.15 38.87
N GLY A 388 42.68 19.14 38.69
CA GLY A 388 43.43 17.89 38.64
C GLY A 388 43.48 17.18 39.99
N HIS A 389 43.06 15.91 40.02
CA HIS A 389 43.43 14.99 41.10
C HIS A 389 43.66 13.59 40.57
N GLU A 390 44.82 13.02 40.90
CA GLU A 390 45.00 11.57 40.88
C GLU A 390 44.12 10.99 41.99
N SER A 391 43.20 10.09 41.63
CA SER A 391 42.42 9.29 42.58
C SER A 391 41.96 7.98 41.94
N ASP A 392 42.32 6.87 42.57
CA ASP A 392 41.97 5.51 42.13
C ASP A 392 40.46 5.22 42.08
N ASN A 393 40.08 4.29 41.21
CA ASN A 393 38.95 3.37 41.40
C ASN A 393 37.51 3.93 41.59
N SER A 394 37.13 5.04 40.94
CA SER A 394 35.72 5.51 40.96
C SER A 394 34.72 4.64 40.17
N TRP A 395 35.19 3.71 39.31
CA TRP A 395 34.32 2.76 38.58
C TRP A 395 33.52 1.81 39.49
N GLY A 396 33.98 1.58 40.73
CA GLY A 396 33.30 0.69 41.68
C GLY A 396 32.03 1.25 42.32
N SER A 397 31.77 2.56 42.23
CA SER A 397 30.65 3.18 42.96
C SER A 397 29.32 3.19 42.18
N PHE A 398 29.36 3.38 40.86
CA PHE A 398 28.16 3.47 40.02
C PHE A 398 27.37 2.15 39.91
N LEU A 399 28.04 0.99 40.02
CA LEU A 399 27.38 -0.32 39.93
C LEU A 399 26.61 -0.73 41.21
N ARG A 400 26.55 0.13 42.24
CA ARG A 400 25.94 -0.17 43.54
C ARG A 400 24.39 -0.26 43.51
N TRP A 401 23.76 0.13 42.40
CA TRP A 401 22.31 0.03 42.18
C TRP A 401 21.81 -1.42 41.98
N GLY A 402 22.71 -2.39 41.79
CA GLY A 402 22.37 -3.79 41.49
C GLY A 402 22.08 -4.71 42.69
N ARG A 403 22.00 -4.20 43.93
CA ARG A 403 21.61 -5.00 45.11
C ARG A 403 20.23 -4.60 45.64
N LEU A 404 19.20 -5.25 45.11
CA LEU A 404 17.95 -5.43 45.84
C LEU A 404 18.14 -6.49 46.95
N ASN A 405 17.35 -6.35 48.01
CA ASN A 405 16.99 -7.46 48.92
C ASN A 405 15.70 -8.13 48.42
#